data_AF-X1V5P1-F1
#
_entry.id   AF-X1V5P1-F1
#
_cell.length_a   1.000
_cell.length_b   1.000
_cell.length_c   1.000
_cell.angle_alpha   90.00
_cell.angle_beta   90.00
_cell.angle_gamma   90.00
#
_symmetry.space_group_name_H-M   'P 1'
#
loop_
_entity.id
_entity.type
_entity.pdbx_description
1 polymer ?
#
loop_
_entity_poly.entity_id
_entity_poly.type
_entity_poly.pdbx_seq_one_letter_code
_entity_poly.pdbx_strand_id
1 'polypeptide(L)'
;MYDRKTNSYWSQIDSLAIIGELSGTRLNLLPIDTVTWREWKKEHPDSQVLSQETGYIRAYGKDPYGEYYEDSFVWFPLENEDDRIHSKTVILGIEVEGLFKAYKEQDLKELGLIEDSIGEARIRIERDSAGTVHITNLETGKEIVAQRGFWFAWYAFHPDTQLYAK
;
A
#
# COMPACT_ATOMS: atom_id res chain seq x y z
N MET A 1 11.24 -1.55 -10.84
CA MET A 1 12.25 -2.14 -9.92
C MET A 1 13.21 -3.02 -10.71
N TYR A 2 14.49 -3.07 -10.34
CA TYR A 2 15.50 -3.88 -11.02
C TYR A 2 15.97 -5.05 -10.15
N ASP A 3 15.84 -6.28 -10.64
CA ASP A 3 16.38 -7.49 -10.03
C ASP A 3 17.75 -7.81 -10.63
N ARG A 4 18.80 -7.65 -9.82
CA ARG A 4 20.20 -7.90 -10.21
C ARG A 4 20.52 -9.38 -10.45
N LYS A 5 19.77 -10.30 -9.86
CA LYS A 5 20.06 -11.74 -9.96
C LYS A 5 19.66 -12.29 -11.31
N THR A 6 18.51 -11.86 -11.83
CA THR A 6 17.94 -12.32 -13.10
C THR A 6 17.99 -11.27 -14.21
N ASN A 7 18.55 -10.09 -13.91
CA ASN A 7 18.55 -8.91 -14.77
C ASN A 7 17.14 -8.55 -15.28
N SER A 8 16.13 -8.75 -14.43
CA SER A 8 14.73 -8.49 -14.77
C SER A 8 14.25 -7.13 -14.25
N TYR A 9 13.40 -6.45 -15.02
CA TYR A 9 12.72 -5.23 -14.63
C TYR A 9 11.27 -5.55 -14.28
N TRP A 10 10.85 -5.10 -13.10
CA TRP A 10 9.54 -5.35 -12.54
C TRP A 10 8.73 -4.06 -12.43
N SER A 11 7.50 -4.07 -12.96
CA SER A 11 6.46 -3.11 -12.58
C SER A 11 6.09 -3.40 -11.13
N GLN A 12 6.28 -2.42 -10.24
CA GLN A 12 6.05 -2.62 -8.80
C GLN A 12 4.58 -2.76 -8.47
N ILE A 13 3.71 -1.98 -9.14
CA ILE A 13 2.27 -1.95 -8.87
C ILE A 13 1.58 -3.17 -9.49
N ASP A 14 1.89 -3.49 -10.76
CA ASP A 14 1.35 -4.70 -11.40
C ASP A 14 1.96 -6.00 -10.87
N SER A 15 3.03 -5.92 -10.09
CA SER A 15 3.83 -7.06 -9.65
C SER A 15 4.36 -7.92 -10.82
N LEU A 16 4.54 -7.34 -12.01
CA LEU A 16 4.87 -8.05 -13.25
C LEU A 16 6.31 -7.78 -13.70
N ALA A 17 7.05 -8.84 -14.02
CA ALA A 17 8.31 -8.71 -14.76
C ALA A 17 8.01 -8.38 -16.23
N ILE A 18 8.51 -7.23 -16.70
CA ILE A 18 8.23 -6.68 -18.03
C ILE A 18 9.42 -6.83 -18.99
N ILE A 19 10.64 -6.94 -18.47
CA ILE A 19 11.88 -7.11 -19.24
C ILE A 19 12.78 -8.08 -18.49
N GLY A 20 13.55 -8.90 -19.22
CA GLY A 20 14.57 -9.79 -18.67
C GLY A 20 14.12 -11.25 -18.56
N GLU A 21 14.91 -12.07 -17.87
CA GLU A 21 14.73 -13.52 -17.78
C GLU A 21 13.34 -13.93 -17.29
N LEU A 22 12.79 -13.19 -16.33
CA LEU A 22 11.51 -13.52 -15.70
C LEU A 22 10.30 -12.87 -16.37
N SER A 23 10.44 -12.28 -17.56
CA SER A 23 9.35 -11.59 -18.27
C SER A 23 8.05 -12.41 -18.32
N GLY A 24 6.93 -11.78 -17.96
CA GLY A 24 5.61 -12.43 -17.85
C GLY A 24 5.32 -13.04 -16.47
N THR A 25 6.30 -13.11 -15.57
CA THR A 25 6.12 -13.62 -14.21
C THR A 25 5.46 -12.58 -13.31
N ARG A 26 4.49 -13.00 -12.49
CA ARG A 26 3.89 -12.17 -11.44
C ARG A 26 4.45 -12.52 -10.06
N LEU A 27 4.73 -11.51 -9.23
CA LEU A 27 5.11 -11.68 -7.83
C LEU A 27 3.89 -12.06 -6.99
N ASN A 28 4.12 -12.92 -6.01
CA ASN A 28 3.17 -13.12 -4.93
C ASN A 28 3.29 -11.94 -3.96
N LEU A 29 2.18 -11.26 -3.68
CA LEU A 29 2.14 -10.22 -2.67
C LEU A 29 2.33 -10.83 -1.29
N LEU A 30 3.16 -10.17 -0.47
CA LEU A 30 3.34 -10.50 0.93
C LEU A 30 2.75 -9.37 1.77
N PRO A 31 2.06 -9.69 2.88
CA PRO A 31 1.53 -8.68 3.78
C PRO A 31 2.69 -7.85 4.36
N ILE A 32 2.53 -6.53 4.33
CA ILE A 32 3.47 -5.57 4.89
C ILE A 32 2.71 -4.43 5.54
N ASP A 33 3.00 -4.18 6.80
CA ASP A 33 2.38 -3.10 7.57
C ASP A 33 3.32 -1.91 7.69
N THR A 34 2.75 -0.71 7.53
CA THR A 34 3.42 0.56 7.83
C THR A 34 2.80 1.14 9.09
N VAL A 35 3.42 0.85 10.22
CA VAL A 35 2.94 1.26 11.55
C VAL A 35 3.82 2.35 12.15
N THR A 36 3.29 3.09 13.12
CA THR A 36 4.13 4.00 13.90
C THR A 36 4.91 3.22 14.95
N TRP A 37 6.21 3.46 15.06
CA TRP A 37 7.06 2.75 16.04
C TRP A 37 6.53 2.87 17.48
N ARG A 38 5.95 4.03 17.81
CA ARG A 38 5.35 4.27 19.13
C ARG A 38 4.14 3.39 19.41
N GLU A 39 3.28 3.15 18.43
CA GLU A 39 2.11 2.27 18.58
C GLU A 39 2.56 0.81 18.63
N TRP A 40 3.40 0.40 17.68
CA TRP A 40 3.98 -0.94 17.63
C TRP A 40 4.66 -1.34 18.93
N LYS A 41 5.51 -0.47 19.49
CA LYS A 41 6.29 -0.78 20.70
C LYS A 41 5.44 -0.92 21.97
N LYS A 42 4.21 -0.38 21.99
CA LYS A 42 3.27 -0.59 23.11
C LYS A 42 2.76 -2.02 23.15
N GLU A 43 2.42 -2.58 21.99
CA GLU A 43 1.92 -3.96 21.86
C GLU A 43 3.06 -4.98 21.80
N HIS A 44 4.23 -4.58 21.29
CA HIS A 44 5.41 -5.43 21.13
C HIS A 44 6.62 -4.85 21.88
N PRO A 45 6.63 -4.89 23.24
CA PRO A 45 7.64 -4.24 24.06
C PRO A 45 9.06 -4.81 23.87
N ASP A 46 9.20 -6.02 23.33
CA ASP A 46 10.50 -6.65 23.09
C ASP A 46 11.06 -6.43 21.68
N SER A 47 10.29 -5.83 20.76
CA SER A 47 10.76 -5.58 19.39
C SER A 47 12.02 -4.71 19.36
N GLN A 48 12.99 -5.07 18.52
CA GLN A 48 14.23 -4.33 18.36
C GLN A 48 14.24 -3.58 17.02
N VAL A 49 14.95 -2.46 16.98
CA VAL A 49 15.25 -1.70 15.76
C VAL A 49 16.76 -1.61 15.61
N LEU A 50 17.25 -1.57 14.38
CA LEU A 50 18.68 -1.42 14.12
C LEU A 50 19.22 -0.11 14.70
N SER A 51 20.46 -0.15 15.19
CA SER A 51 21.15 1.01 15.71
C SER A 51 21.33 2.09 14.62
N GLN A 52 21.30 3.36 15.04
CA GLN A 52 21.65 4.49 14.18
C GLN A 52 23.17 4.68 14.05
N GLU A 53 23.97 3.94 14.82
CA GLU A 53 25.44 3.91 14.76
C GLU A 53 25.94 3.15 13.52
N THR A 54 25.60 3.67 12.33
CA THR A 54 25.88 3.02 11.04
C THR A 54 27.25 3.37 10.46
N GLY A 55 27.96 4.34 11.05
CA GLY A 55 29.19 4.93 10.48
C GLY A 55 28.95 5.98 9.39
N TYR A 56 27.69 6.31 9.08
CA TYR A 56 27.31 7.33 8.10
C TYR A 56 26.65 8.55 8.77
N ILE A 57 26.90 9.73 8.22
CA ILE A 57 26.24 10.98 8.64
C ILE A 57 24.94 11.11 7.85
N ARG A 58 23.88 10.46 8.33
CA ARG A 58 22.51 10.64 7.82
C ARG A 58 21.59 11.04 8.96
N ALA A 59 20.87 12.13 8.79
CA ALA A 59 19.87 12.58 9.74
C ALA A 59 18.60 11.70 9.64
N TYR A 60 18.64 10.53 10.27
CA TYR A 60 17.45 9.71 10.47
C TYR A 60 16.45 10.44 11.39
N GLY A 61 15.15 10.25 11.14
CA GLY A 61 14.08 10.90 11.92
C GLY A 61 13.62 12.26 11.38
N LYS A 62 14.24 12.78 10.31
CA LYS A 62 13.71 13.91 9.55
C LYS A 62 13.11 13.40 8.25
N ASP A 63 11.87 13.80 7.96
CA ASP A 63 11.23 13.52 6.68
C ASP A 63 11.95 14.31 5.57
N PRO A 64 12.57 13.64 4.58
CA PRO A 64 13.27 14.33 3.51
C PRO A 64 12.31 14.91 2.45
N TYR A 65 11.02 14.54 2.47
CA TYR A 65 10.07 14.89 1.43
C TYR A 65 9.13 16.03 1.81
N GLY A 66 8.92 16.34 3.11
CA GLY A 66 8.27 17.57 3.58
C GLY A 66 6.99 17.96 2.82
N GLU A 67 6.99 19.12 2.16
CA GLU A 67 5.86 19.68 1.39
C GLU A 67 5.43 18.83 0.19
N TYR A 68 6.23 17.82 -0.21
CA TYR A 68 5.90 16.93 -1.31
C TYR A 68 4.51 16.31 -1.16
N TYR A 69 4.05 16.01 0.05
CA TYR A 69 2.75 15.35 0.27
C TYR A 69 1.55 16.30 0.17
N GLU A 70 1.78 17.62 0.23
CA GLU A 70 0.73 18.64 0.31
C GLU A 70 0.29 19.16 -1.06
N ASP A 71 1.20 19.15 -2.03
CA ASP A 71 0.92 19.53 -3.42
C ASP A 71 0.40 18.31 -4.21
N SER A 72 -0.58 18.51 -5.09
CA SER A 72 -1.09 17.47 -5.97
C SER A 72 -0.20 17.21 -7.20
N PHE A 73 0.80 18.07 -7.47
CA PHE A 73 1.70 17.95 -8.61
C PHE A 73 2.43 16.60 -8.67
N VAL A 74 2.30 15.93 -9.81
CA VAL A 74 2.98 14.67 -10.15
C VAL A 74 4.11 14.99 -11.14
N TRP A 75 5.34 14.58 -10.80
CA TRP A 75 6.55 14.93 -11.57
C TRP A 75 6.66 14.27 -12.94
N PHE A 76 5.95 13.16 -13.15
CA PHE A 76 5.97 12.39 -14.38
C PHE A 76 4.56 12.22 -14.90
N PRO A 77 4.35 12.25 -16.23
CA PRO A 77 3.04 12.03 -16.81
C PRO A 77 2.53 10.63 -16.46
N LEU A 78 1.22 10.54 -16.21
CA LEU A 78 0.52 9.29 -15.92
C LEU A 78 -0.34 8.92 -17.14
N GLU A 79 -0.53 7.63 -17.38
CA GLU A 79 -1.44 7.16 -18.44
C GLU A 79 -2.91 7.37 -18.06
N ASN A 80 -3.22 7.23 -16.76
CA ASN A 80 -4.55 7.42 -16.20
C ASN A 80 -4.46 8.31 -14.95
N GLU A 81 -5.42 9.23 -14.81
CA GLU A 81 -5.49 10.20 -13.72
C GLU A 81 -6.91 10.28 -13.16
N ASP A 82 -7.03 10.59 -11.86
CA ASP A 82 -8.30 10.69 -11.17
C ASP A 82 -8.25 11.72 -10.04
N ASP A 83 -9.26 12.57 -9.97
CA ASP A 83 -9.35 13.70 -9.03
C ASP A 83 -10.41 13.50 -7.93
N ARG A 84 -10.96 12.29 -7.76
CA ARG A 84 -11.94 12.01 -6.68
C ARG A 84 -11.36 12.26 -5.29
N ILE A 85 -10.05 12.06 -5.13
CA ILE A 85 -9.30 12.33 -3.90
C ILE A 85 -7.94 12.92 -4.25
N HIS A 86 -7.26 13.50 -3.26
CA HIS A 86 -5.94 14.09 -3.46
C HIS A 86 -4.96 13.04 -4.03
N SER A 87 -4.19 13.43 -5.06
CA SER A 87 -3.31 12.53 -5.81
C SER A 87 -2.32 11.79 -4.88
N LYS A 88 -1.85 12.45 -3.82
CA LYS A 88 -0.94 11.90 -2.80
C LYS A 88 -1.66 11.39 -1.54
N THR A 89 -2.96 11.15 -1.59
CA THR A 89 -3.64 10.42 -0.52
C THR A 89 -3.09 9.00 -0.44
N VAL A 90 -2.68 8.58 0.76
CA VAL A 90 -2.30 7.18 1.02
C VAL A 90 -3.55 6.32 1.02
N ILE A 91 -3.53 5.29 0.20
CA ILE A 91 -4.60 4.29 0.09
C ILE A 91 -4.06 2.89 0.37
N LEU A 92 -4.97 1.98 0.69
CA LEU A 92 -4.81 0.54 0.60
C LEU A 92 -5.63 0.06 -0.60
N GLY A 93 -4.94 -0.37 -1.66
CA GLY A 93 -5.55 -0.96 -2.85
C GLY A 93 -5.62 -2.47 -2.69
N ILE A 94 -6.79 -3.06 -2.96
CA ILE A 94 -7.00 -4.51 -2.97
C ILE A 94 -7.46 -4.98 -4.33
N GLU A 95 -7.19 -6.25 -4.62
CA GLU A 95 -7.72 -6.98 -5.75
C GLU A 95 -8.48 -8.21 -5.25
N VAL A 96 -9.72 -8.38 -5.71
CA VAL A 96 -10.53 -9.57 -5.45
C VAL A 96 -11.17 -9.99 -6.77
N GLU A 97 -10.82 -11.18 -7.25
CA GLU A 97 -11.36 -11.75 -8.50
C GLU A 97 -11.24 -10.80 -9.71
N GLY A 98 -10.12 -10.06 -9.80
CA GLY A 98 -9.85 -9.11 -10.87
C GLY A 98 -10.56 -7.75 -10.72
N LEU A 99 -11.35 -7.56 -9.66
CA LEU A 99 -11.91 -6.27 -9.29
C LEU A 99 -10.97 -5.54 -8.34
N PHE A 100 -10.77 -4.25 -8.60
CA PHE A 100 -9.90 -3.39 -7.80
C PHE A 100 -10.73 -2.44 -6.94
N LYS A 101 -10.33 -2.26 -5.68
CA LYS A 101 -10.94 -1.27 -4.79
C LYS A 101 -9.90 -0.65 -3.88
N ALA A 102 -10.02 0.65 -3.63
CA ALA A 102 -9.12 1.41 -2.78
C ALA A 102 -9.83 1.98 -1.56
N TYR A 103 -9.12 1.98 -0.43
CA TYR A 103 -9.56 2.51 0.86
C TYR A 103 -8.57 3.58 1.32
N LYS A 104 -9.04 4.77 1.68
CA LYS A 104 -8.16 5.79 2.25
C LYS A 104 -7.65 5.32 3.61
N GLU A 105 -6.34 5.38 3.84
CA GLU A 105 -5.76 5.01 5.13
C GLU A 105 -6.36 5.82 6.29
N GLN A 106 -6.73 7.08 6.01
CA GLN A 106 -7.36 7.96 6.99
C GLN A 106 -8.73 7.45 7.45
N ASP A 107 -9.56 6.90 6.55
CA ASP A 107 -10.88 6.38 6.92
C ASP A 107 -10.72 5.19 7.88
N LEU A 108 -9.72 4.33 7.64
CA LEU A 108 -9.40 3.20 8.51
C LEU A 108 -8.87 3.63 9.88
N LYS A 109 -8.06 4.69 9.94
CA LYS A 109 -7.61 5.26 11.22
C LYS A 109 -8.77 5.83 12.03
N GLU A 110 -9.76 6.42 11.38
CA GLU A 110 -10.93 7.00 12.04
C GLU A 110 -11.94 5.96 12.50
N LEU A 111 -12.21 4.95 11.67
CA LEU A 111 -13.28 3.97 11.91
C LEU A 111 -12.78 2.74 12.66
N GLY A 112 -11.51 2.35 12.50
CA GLY A 112 -10.93 1.11 13.05
C GLY A 112 -11.44 -0.18 12.38
N LEU A 113 -12.67 -0.18 11.87
CA LEU A 113 -13.33 -1.29 11.22
C LEU A 113 -14.14 -0.78 10.02
N ILE A 114 -13.94 -1.39 8.86
CA ILE A 114 -14.78 -1.20 7.68
C ILE A 114 -15.29 -2.57 7.23
N GLU A 115 -16.61 -2.72 7.15
CA GLU A 115 -17.25 -3.85 6.47
C GLU A 115 -17.81 -3.34 5.14
N ASP A 116 -17.49 -4.04 4.05
CA ASP A 116 -17.78 -3.58 2.70
C ASP A 116 -17.90 -4.78 1.75
N SER A 117 -18.19 -4.53 0.49
CA SER A 117 -18.22 -5.52 -0.57
C SER A 117 -17.43 -5.08 -1.80
N ILE A 118 -16.88 -6.06 -2.51
CA ILE A 118 -16.26 -5.88 -3.81
C ILE A 118 -16.75 -7.01 -4.72
N GLY A 119 -17.54 -6.66 -5.73
CA GLY A 119 -18.32 -7.66 -6.47
C GLY A 119 -19.28 -8.39 -5.52
N GLU A 120 -19.18 -9.72 -5.48
CA GLU A 120 -19.98 -10.56 -4.58
C GLU A 120 -19.28 -10.89 -3.25
N ALA A 121 -17.99 -10.57 -3.13
CA ALA A 121 -17.22 -10.85 -1.92
C ALA A 121 -17.51 -9.80 -0.85
N ARG A 122 -17.87 -10.23 0.37
CA ARG A 122 -17.91 -9.36 1.54
C ARG A 122 -16.55 -9.40 2.21
N ILE A 123 -16.09 -8.22 2.59
CA ILE A 123 -14.79 -8.07 3.23
C ILE A 123 -14.93 -7.34 4.54
N ARG A 124 -13.99 -7.65 5.43
CA ARG A 124 -13.77 -6.90 6.66
C ARG A 124 -12.35 -6.38 6.65
N ILE A 125 -12.21 -5.07 6.89
CA ILE A 125 -10.93 -4.40 7.06
C ILE A 125 -10.83 -3.93 8.51
N GLU A 126 -9.85 -4.44 9.22
CA GLU A 126 -9.62 -4.16 10.64
C GLU A 126 -8.26 -3.51 10.82
N ARG A 127 -8.21 -2.42 11.57
CA ARG A 127 -6.97 -1.80 12.04
C ARG A 127 -6.80 -2.05 13.53
N ASP A 128 -5.73 -2.72 13.93
CA ASP A 128 -5.45 -2.99 15.34
C ASP A 128 -4.83 -1.78 16.07
N SER A 129 -4.57 -1.93 17.38
CA SER A 129 -3.96 -0.89 18.21
C SER A 129 -2.47 -0.65 17.91
N ALA A 130 -1.76 -1.62 17.32
CA ALA A 130 -0.40 -1.46 16.82
C ALA A 130 -0.37 -0.68 15.48
N GLY A 131 -1.51 -0.60 14.80
CA GLY A 131 -1.71 0.05 13.53
C GLY A 131 -1.61 -0.86 12.31
N THR A 132 -1.49 -2.17 12.53
CA THR A 132 -1.55 -3.24 11.53
C THR A 132 -2.92 -3.24 10.87
N VAL A 133 -2.98 -3.57 9.59
CA VAL A 133 -4.26 -3.68 8.87
C VAL A 133 -4.45 -5.09 8.34
N HIS A 134 -5.56 -5.73 8.74
CA HIS A 134 -5.98 -7.03 8.23
C HIS A 134 -7.21 -6.88 7.36
N ILE A 135 -7.18 -7.48 6.17
CA ILE A 135 -8.32 -7.54 5.26
C ILE A 135 -8.70 -8.99 5.08
N THR A 136 -9.92 -9.34 5.44
CA THR A 136 -10.41 -10.72 5.38
C THR A 136 -11.60 -10.81 4.43
N ASN A 137 -11.57 -11.77 3.52
CA ASN A 137 -12.74 -12.20 2.76
C ASN A 137 -13.65 -13.03 3.70
N LEU A 138 -14.86 -12.55 3.96
CA LEU A 138 -15.75 -13.14 4.97
C LEU A 138 -16.38 -14.46 4.52
N GLU A 139 -16.45 -14.73 3.23
CA GLU A 139 -16.95 -16.00 2.68
C GLU A 139 -15.92 -17.13 2.80
N THR A 140 -14.65 -16.82 2.54
CA THR A 140 -13.57 -17.83 2.49
C THR A 140 -12.70 -17.87 3.75
N GLY A 141 -12.75 -16.82 4.58
CA GLY A 141 -11.87 -16.64 5.73
C GLY A 141 -10.40 -16.35 5.37
N LYS A 142 -10.10 -16.11 4.10
CA LYS A 142 -8.73 -15.84 3.64
C LYS A 142 -8.38 -14.37 3.76
N GLU A 143 -7.12 -14.10 4.09
CA GLU A 143 -6.55 -12.76 4.06
C GLU A 143 -6.39 -12.27 2.62
N ILE A 144 -6.73 -11.00 2.39
CA ILE A 144 -6.51 -10.26 1.15
C ILE A 144 -5.33 -9.31 1.41
N VAL A 145 -4.27 -9.45 0.62
CA VAL A 145 -3.09 -8.58 0.76
C VAL A 145 -3.35 -7.26 0.06
N ALA A 146 -3.25 -6.15 0.81
CA ALA A 146 -3.38 -4.81 0.25
C ALA A 146 -2.03 -4.26 -0.24
N GLN A 147 -2.06 -3.51 -1.33
CA GLN A 147 -0.95 -2.66 -1.74
C GLN A 147 -1.14 -1.26 -1.17
N ARG A 148 -0.23 -0.84 -0.29
CA ARG A 148 -0.22 0.53 0.24
C ARG A 148 0.56 1.46 -0.70
N GLY A 149 -0.06 2.55 -1.12
CA GLY A 149 0.57 3.51 -2.03
C GLY A 149 -0.17 4.84 -2.10
N PHE A 150 0.31 5.75 -2.95
CA PHE A 150 -0.42 6.98 -3.26
C PHE A 150 -1.51 6.73 -4.31
N TRP A 151 -2.60 7.47 -4.19
CA TRP A 151 -3.75 7.38 -5.10
C TRP A 151 -3.36 7.51 -6.58
N PHE A 152 -2.56 8.52 -6.93
CA PHE A 152 -2.13 8.75 -8.32
C PHE A 152 -1.42 7.53 -8.90
N ALA A 153 -0.60 6.86 -8.08
CA ALA A 153 0.19 5.73 -8.53
C ALA A 153 -0.71 4.52 -8.70
N TRP A 154 -1.60 4.24 -7.74
CA TRP A 154 -2.56 3.14 -7.84
C TRP A 154 -3.51 3.30 -9.04
N TYR A 155 -4.11 4.49 -9.19
CA TYR A 155 -5.08 4.76 -10.24
C TYR A 155 -4.47 4.67 -11.64
N ALA A 156 -3.21 5.08 -11.81
CA ALA A 156 -2.51 4.98 -13.08
C ALA A 156 -2.50 3.55 -13.65
N PHE A 157 -2.50 2.53 -12.79
CA PHE A 157 -2.48 1.10 -13.17
C PHE A 157 -3.84 0.42 -13.07
N HIS A 158 -4.74 0.95 -12.24
CA HIS A 158 -6.08 0.38 -12.00
C HIS A 158 -7.17 1.45 -12.20
N PRO A 159 -7.37 1.97 -13.43
CA PRO A 159 -8.29 3.09 -13.69
C PRO A 159 -9.77 2.77 -13.40
N ASP A 160 -10.14 1.50 -13.44
CA ASP A 160 -11.48 1.02 -13.10
C ASP A 160 -11.66 0.74 -11.60
N THR A 161 -10.66 1.07 -10.77
CA THR A 161 -10.72 0.83 -9.33
C THR A 161 -11.91 1.56 -8.71
N GLN A 162 -12.67 0.83 -7.92
CA GLN A 162 -13.65 1.39 -7.02
C GLN A 162 -12.93 2.16 -5.91
N LEU A 163 -13.59 3.19 -5.38
CA LEU A 163 -13.11 3.94 -4.23
C LEU A 163 -14.16 3.84 -3.14
N TYR A 164 -13.74 3.43 -1.94
CA TYR A 164 -14.63 3.42 -0.78
C TYR A 164 -15.09 4.85 -0.46
N ALA A 165 -16.42 5.00 -0.34
CA ALA A 165 -17.06 6.22 0.12
C ALA A 165 -17.68 5.96 1.49
N LYS A 166 -17.27 6.77 2.47
CA LYS A 166 -17.80 6.79 3.84
C LYS A 166 -19.25 7.26 3.87
#